data_AF-A0A929PJB3-F1
#
_entry.id   AF-A0A929PJB3-F1
#
_cell.length_a   1.000
_cell.length_b   1.000
_cell.length_c   1.000
_cell.angle_alpha   90.00
_cell.angle_beta   90.00
_cell.angle_gamma   90.00
#
_symmetry.space_group_name_H-M   'P 1'
#
loop_
_entity.id
_entity.type
_entity.pdbx_description
1 polymer ?
#
loop_
_entity_poly.entity_id
_entity_poly.type
_entity_poly.pdbx_seq_one_letter_code
_entity_poly.pdbx_strand_id
1 'polypeptide(L)'
;MELYTFSPDQQHLLSNPQPFRLSPHTLLKDALDSLGQHLAKTYFQKTYTDKVTKISFEVVGVNQVAISSRSLRIATVNMVDPDRDAMRYFFQGSSGARTTFYMIGATFMQPHLNPPLLDGLVFLYNDEMLTELDHINLAGILIPRLVQRVTKRAIYGIK
;
A
#
# COMPACT_ATOMS: atom_id res chain seq x y z
N MET A 1 -0.40 -15.98 -9.72
CA MET A 1 0.34 -14.95 -8.96
C MET A 1 -0.21 -14.95 -7.55
N GLU A 2 0.63 -15.13 -6.53
CA GLU A 2 0.20 -15.14 -5.13
C GLU A 2 0.36 -13.75 -4.53
N LEU A 3 -0.77 -13.06 -4.37
CA LEU A 3 -0.82 -11.75 -3.73
C LEU A 3 -1.13 -11.92 -2.25
N TYR A 4 -0.74 -10.93 -1.44
CA TYR A 4 -0.99 -10.92 -0.01
C TYR A 4 -1.48 -9.55 0.47
N THR A 5 -2.33 -9.56 1.48
CA THR A 5 -2.62 -8.41 2.35
C THR A 5 -2.10 -8.69 3.75
N PHE A 6 -2.00 -7.67 4.59
CA PHE A 6 -1.30 -7.76 5.88
C PHE A 6 -2.12 -7.13 7.00
N SER A 7 -1.79 -7.48 8.23
CA SER A 7 -2.23 -6.78 9.44
C SER A 7 -1.09 -5.90 9.99
N PRO A 8 -1.40 -4.78 10.66
CA PRO A 8 -0.38 -3.95 11.29
C PRO A 8 0.31 -4.71 12.43
N ASP A 9 1.59 -4.43 12.65
CA ASP A 9 2.37 -4.95 13.76
C ASP A 9 3.23 -3.85 14.38
N GLN A 10 3.18 -3.66 15.70
CA GLN A 10 3.90 -2.56 16.35
C GLN A 10 5.42 -2.73 16.34
N GLN A 11 5.93 -3.96 16.33
CA GLN A 11 7.37 -4.24 16.36
C GLN A 11 7.93 -4.45 14.95
N HIS A 12 7.11 -5.00 14.07
CA HIS A 12 7.49 -5.49 12.76
C HIS A 12 6.76 -4.81 11.61
N LEU A 13 5.94 -3.79 11.88
CA LEU A 13 5.13 -3.03 10.91
C LEU A 13 4.02 -3.85 10.24
N LEU A 14 4.33 -5.07 9.77
CA LEU A 14 3.41 -5.99 9.10
C LEU A 14 3.50 -7.38 9.73
N SER A 15 2.35 -8.03 9.86
CA SER A 15 2.18 -9.42 10.29
C SER A 15 0.98 -10.07 9.57
N ASN A 16 0.68 -11.32 9.91
CA ASN A 16 -0.50 -12.06 9.48
C ASN A 16 -0.78 -11.96 7.97
N PRO A 17 0.14 -12.42 7.10
CA PRO A 17 -0.06 -12.38 5.66
C PRO A 17 -1.31 -13.20 5.28
N GLN A 18 -2.26 -12.56 4.61
CA GLN A 18 -3.48 -13.19 4.12
C GLN A 18 -3.40 -13.31 2.59
N PRO A 19 -3.47 -14.52 2.01
CA PRO A 19 -3.50 -14.68 0.56
C PRO A 19 -4.69 -13.92 -0.05
N PHE A 20 -4.40 -13.11 -1.06
CA PHE A 20 -5.39 -12.37 -1.82
C PHE A 20 -5.53 -12.97 -3.21
N ARG A 21 -6.71 -13.54 -3.50
CA ARG A 21 -6.96 -14.26 -4.76
C ARG A 21 -7.60 -13.34 -5.78
N LEU A 22 -7.06 -13.36 -6.99
CA LEU A 22 -7.60 -12.69 -8.16
C LEU A 22 -7.81 -13.71 -9.29
N SER A 23 -8.68 -13.36 -10.23
CA SER A 23 -8.82 -14.14 -11.46
C SER A 23 -7.51 -14.09 -12.26
N PRO A 24 -7.09 -15.18 -12.92
CA PRO A 24 -5.87 -15.20 -13.75
C PRO A 24 -5.84 -14.15 -14.86
N HIS A 25 -7.02 -13.65 -15.28
CA HIS A 25 -7.18 -12.67 -16.35
C HIS A 25 -7.46 -11.25 -15.85
N THR A 26 -7.33 -11.00 -14.55
CA THR A 26 -7.52 -9.66 -13.98
C THR A 26 -6.46 -8.70 -14.52
N LEU A 27 -6.89 -7.57 -15.08
CA LEU A 27 -6.00 -6.51 -15.54
C LEU A 27 -5.31 -5.85 -14.35
N LEU A 28 -4.13 -5.26 -14.56
CA LEU A 28 -3.36 -4.64 -13.49
C LEU A 28 -4.14 -3.56 -12.74
N LYS A 29 -4.85 -2.68 -13.46
CA LYS A 29 -5.68 -1.64 -12.82
C LYS A 29 -6.76 -2.26 -11.92
N ASP A 30 -7.48 -3.26 -12.41
CA ASP A 30 -8.53 -3.95 -11.64
C ASP A 30 -7.97 -4.68 -10.41
N ALA A 31 -6.76 -5.24 -10.53
CA ALA A 31 -6.06 -5.85 -9.40
C ALA A 31 -5.74 -4.81 -8.32
N LEU A 32 -5.24 -3.63 -8.71
CA LEU A 32 -4.96 -2.53 -7.80
C LEU A 32 -6.24 -1.97 -7.17
N ASP A 33 -7.29 -1.77 -7.97
CA ASP A 33 -8.61 -1.33 -7.47
C ASP A 33 -9.14 -2.32 -6.42
N SER A 34 -9.03 -3.63 -6.68
CA SER A 34 -9.46 -4.68 -5.75
C SER A 34 -8.63 -4.70 -4.45
N LEU A 35 -7.31 -4.51 -4.55
CA LEU A 35 -6.42 -4.41 -3.39
C LEU A 35 -6.75 -3.17 -2.55
N GLY A 36 -6.98 -2.03 -3.19
CA GLY A 36 -7.36 -0.78 -2.53
C GLY A 36 -8.70 -0.88 -1.80
N GLN A 37 -9.71 -1.46 -2.44
CA GLN A 37 -11.01 -1.73 -1.80
C GLN A 37 -10.87 -2.66 -0.60
N HIS A 38 -10.07 -3.72 -0.72
CA HIS A 38 -9.83 -4.63 0.39
C HIS A 38 -9.13 -3.91 1.54
N LEU A 39 -8.07 -3.14 1.25
CA LEU A 39 -7.30 -2.39 2.23
C LEU A 39 -8.17 -1.37 2.97
N ALA A 40 -9.02 -0.62 2.26
CA ALA A 40 -9.99 0.29 2.85
C ALA A 40 -10.92 -0.44 3.84
N LYS A 41 -11.49 -1.56 3.42
CA LYS A 41 -12.46 -2.34 4.20
C LYS A 41 -11.86 -3.03 5.42
N THR A 42 -10.63 -3.54 5.33
CA THR A 42 -10.05 -4.37 6.39
C THR A 42 -9.18 -3.56 7.33
N TYR A 43 -8.37 -2.64 6.81
CA TYR A 43 -7.48 -1.83 7.61
C TYR A 43 -8.13 -0.50 8.02
N PHE A 44 -8.56 0.31 7.05
CA PHE A 44 -8.99 1.69 7.31
C PHE A 44 -10.39 1.83 7.91
N GLN A 45 -11.24 0.80 7.78
CA GLN A 45 -12.59 0.82 8.35
C GLN A 45 -12.67 0.24 9.76
N LYS A 46 -11.76 -0.69 10.14
CA LYS A 46 -11.98 -1.57 11.31
C LYS A 46 -10.84 -1.62 12.34
N THR A 47 -9.66 -1.08 12.04
CA THR A 47 -8.49 -1.33 12.91
C THR A 47 -8.45 -0.43 14.15
N TYR A 48 -8.69 0.87 13.97
CA TYR A 48 -8.49 1.89 15.02
C TYR A 48 -9.71 2.78 15.24
N THR A 49 -10.85 2.41 14.67
CA THR A 49 -12.06 3.22 14.67
C THR A 49 -13.29 2.32 14.74
N ASP A 50 -14.20 2.65 15.66
CA ASP A 50 -15.53 2.04 15.74
C ASP A 50 -16.51 2.71 14.75
N LYS A 51 -16.12 3.84 14.15
CA LYS A 51 -16.85 4.53 13.09
C LYS A 51 -16.48 3.92 11.74
N VAL A 52 -17.49 3.73 10.88
CA VAL A 52 -17.29 3.47 9.45
C VAL A 52 -16.66 4.71 8.80
N THR A 53 -15.38 4.60 8.45
CA THR A 53 -14.67 5.65 7.70
C THR A 53 -15.15 5.67 6.24
N LYS A 54 -15.00 6.82 5.60
CA LYS A 54 -15.26 6.98 4.15
C LYS A 54 -13.98 6.89 3.33
N ILE A 55 -12.96 6.23 3.87
CA ILE A 55 -11.65 6.11 3.23
C ILE A 55 -11.77 5.14 2.07
N SER A 56 -11.33 5.56 0.89
CA SER A 56 -11.23 4.71 -0.30
C SER A 56 -9.91 4.95 -1.03
N PHE A 57 -9.58 4.03 -1.94
CA PHE A 57 -8.41 4.16 -2.79
C PHE A 57 -8.84 4.19 -4.25
N GLU A 58 -8.30 5.14 -4.99
CA GLU A 58 -8.56 5.31 -6.42
C GLU A 58 -7.26 5.16 -7.20
N VAL A 59 -7.25 4.25 -8.18
CA VAL A 59 -6.12 4.12 -9.10
C VAL A 59 -6.27 5.19 -10.19
N VAL A 60 -5.56 6.30 -10.01
CA VAL A 60 -5.56 7.46 -10.92
C VAL A 60 -4.94 7.09 -12.27
N GLY A 61 -3.86 6.30 -12.26
CA GLY A 61 -3.19 5.91 -13.49
C GLY A 61 -2.13 4.84 -13.28
N VAL A 62 -1.82 4.13 -14.36
CA VAL A 62 -0.73 3.15 -14.42
C VAL A 62 0.13 3.46 -15.63
N ASN A 63 1.37 3.87 -15.38
CA ASN A 63 2.35 4.20 -16.40
C ASN A 63 3.31 3.03 -16.58
N GLN A 64 3.67 2.77 -17.84
CA GLN A 64 4.70 1.81 -18.19
C GLN A 64 5.92 2.54 -18.75
N VAL A 65 7.07 2.32 -18.14
CA VAL A 65 8.35 2.90 -18.59
C VAL A 65 9.21 1.76 -19.12
N ALA A 66 9.45 1.75 -20.42
CA ALA A 66 10.32 0.75 -21.03
C ALA A 66 11.78 0.97 -20.63
N ILE A 67 12.43 -0.07 -20.10
CA ILE A 67 13.88 -0.13 -19.94
C ILE A 67 14.43 -1.32 -20.73
N SER A 68 15.76 -1.41 -20.89
CA SER A 68 16.40 -2.43 -21.72
C SER A 68 16.07 -3.88 -21.34
N SER A 69 15.70 -4.14 -20.07
CA SER A 69 15.42 -5.49 -19.57
C SER A 69 13.94 -5.84 -19.47
N ARG A 70 13.04 -4.86 -19.32
CA ARG A 70 11.57 -5.04 -19.21
C ARG A 70 10.85 -3.69 -19.14
N SER A 71 9.52 -3.69 -19.10
CA SER A 71 8.75 -2.50 -18.71
C SER A 71 8.62 -2.39 -17.18
N LEU A 72 8.89 -1.21 -16.64
CA LEU A 72 8.60 -0.84 -15.26
C LEU A 72 7.15 -0.38 -15.16
N ARG A 73 6.44 -0.80 -14.13
CA ARG A 73 5.04 -0.41 -13.85
C ARG A 73 5.00 0.56 -12.68
N ILE A 74 4.57 1.79 -12.92
CA ILE A 74 4.43 2.81 -11.89
C ILE A 74 2.96 3.19 -11.81
N ALA A 75 2.33 3.00 -10.64
CA ALA A 75 0.95 3.42 -10.43
C ALA A 75 0.87 4.70 -9.61
N THR A 76 -0.11 5.53 -9.91
CA THR A 76 -0.54 6.63 -9.04
C THR A 76 -1.84 6.20 -8.37
N VAL A 77 -1.84 6.20 -7.04
CA VAL A 77 -3.00 5.82 -6.23
C VAL A 77 -3.31 6.95 -5.27
N ASN A 78 -4.56 7.40 -5.28
CA ASN A 78 -5.09 8.40 -4.37
C ASN A 78 -5.83 7.74 -3.21
N MET A 79 -5.48 8.10 -1.98
CA MET A 79 -6.32 7.86 -0.81
C MET A 79 -7.32 9.01 -0.69
N VAL A 80 -8.59 8.70 -0.93
CA VAL A 80 -9.71 9.61 -0.72
C VAL A 80 -10.18 9.45 0.72
N ASP A 81 -10.09 10.53 1.49
CA ASP A 81 -10.39 10.58 2.93
C ASP A 81 -11.04 11.93 3.26
N PRO A 82 -12.33 12.11 2.93
CA PRO A 82 -13.02 13.40 3.02
C PRO A 82 -13.18 13.88 4.48
N ASP A 83 -13.28 12.94 5.42
CA ASP A 83 -13.45 13.22 6.85
C ASP A 83 -12.11 13.39 7.58
N ARG A 84 -10.97 13.21 6.88
CA ARG A 84 -9.60 13.21 7.43
C ARG A 84 -9.38 12.15 8.52
N ASP A 85 -10.12 11.05 8.46
CA ASP A 85 -10.05 9.96 9.44
C ASP A 85 -8.69 9.24 9.35
N ALA A 86 -8.08 9.15 8.15
CA ALA A 86 -6.78 8.51 7.97
C ALA A 86 -5.69 9.26 8.74
N MET A 87 -5.66 10.59 8.60
CA MET A 87 -4.70 11.43 9.33
C MET A 87 -4.90 11.38 10.83
N ARG A 88 -6.16 11.33 11.27
CA ARG A 88 -6.51 11.33 12.68
C ARG A 88 -6.15 10.04 13.41
N TYR A 89 -6.33 8.89 12.76
CA TYR A 89 -6.27 7.58 13.44
C TYR A 89 -5.14 6.67 12.95
N PHE A 90 -4.67 6.84 11.70
CA PHE A 90 -3.73 5.90 11.08
C PHE A 90 -2.33 6.50 10.93
N PHE A 91 -2.25 7.75 10.51
CA PHE A 91 -0.98 8.46 10.39
C PHE A 91 -0.55 9.18 11.68
N GLN A 92 -1.12 8.81 12.84
CA GLN A 92 -0.80 9.47 14.11
C GLN A 92 0.60 9.08 14.61
N GLY A 93 1.48 10.07 14.73
CA GLY A 93 2.85 9.88 15.22
C GLY A 93 3.71 9.11 14.22
N SER A 94 5.03 9.15 14.42
CA SER A 94 5.98 8.49 13.51
C SER A 94 5.71 6.98 13.39
N SER A 95 5.27 6.30 14.45
CA SER A 95 4.97 4.86 14.41
C SER A 95 3.73 4.54 13.58
N GLY A 96 2.65 5.30 13.76
CA GLY A 96 1.41 5.14 12.98
C GLY A 96 1.63 5.46 11.52
N ALA A 97 2.26 6.61 11.23
CA ALA A 97 2.62 7.01 9.88
C ALA A 97 3.50 5.96 9.18
N ARG A 98 4.52 5.42 9.86
CA ARG A 98 5.37 4.37 9.29
C ARG A 98 4.61 3.09 9.02
N THR A 99 3.80 2.63 9.97
CA THR A 99 3.03 1.38 9.82
C THR A 99 2.06 1.49 8.64
N THR A 100 1.30 2.59 8.59
CA THR A 100 0.33 2.88 7.52
C THR A 100 1.01 2.96 6.16
N PHE A 101 2.16 3.64 6.07
CA PHE A 101 2.92 3.73 4.82
C PHE A 101 3.41 2.37 4.32
N TYR A 102 3.95 1.53 5.22
CA TYR A 102 4.38 0.18 4.86
C TYR A 102 3.20 -0.72 4.48
N MET A 103 2.06 -0.56 5.14
CA MET A 103 0.82 -1.28 4.80
C MET A 103 0.39 -1.00 3.36
N ILE A 104 0.32 0.29 3.00
CA ILE A 104 -0.04 0.73 1.64
C ILE A 104 0.99 0.22 0.63
N GLY A 105 2.28 0.47 0.88
CA GLY A 105 3.36 0.10 -0.03
C GLY A 105 3.44 -1.42 -0.27
N ALA A 106 3.35 -2.23 0.78
CA ALA A 106 3.37 -3.69 0.66
C ALA A 106 2.14 -4.21 -0.10
N THR A 107 0.96 -3.65 0.18
CA THR A 107 -0.31 -4.05 -0.45
C THR A 107 -0.34 -3.72 -1.94
N PHE A 108 0.07 -2.53 -2.38
CA PHE A 108 0.01 -2.20 -3.80
C PHE A 108 1.21 -2.74 -4.60
N MET A 109 2.42 -2.71 -4.03
CA MET A 109 3.63 -3.08 -4.78
C MET A 109 3.92 -4.58 -4.77
N GLN A 110 3.46 -5.34 -3.77
CA GLN A 110 3.68 -6.79 -3.64
C GLN A 110 5.17 -7.17 -3.85
N PRO A 111 6.09 -6.59 -3.06
CA PRO A 111 7.54 -6.60 -3.32
C PRO A 111 8.22 -7.97 -3.12
N HIS A 112 7.49 -8.98 -2.65
CA HIS A 112 7.98 -10.36 -2.55
C HIS A 112 8.00 -11.07 -3.92
N LEU A 113 7.19 -10.61 -4.87
CA LEU A 113 7.18 -11.14 -6.24
C LEU A 113 8.45 -10.74 -7.01
N ASN A 114 8.78 -11.51 -8.05
CA ASN A 114 9.89 -11.20 -8.95
C ASN A 114 9.46 -11.39 -10.42
N PRO A 115 9.17 -10.30 -11.17
CA PRO A 115 9.16 -8.90 -10.73
C PRO A 115 8.02 -8.58 -9.75
N PRO A 116 8.10 -7.46 -8.98
CA PRO A 116 7.02 -7.01 -8.08
C PRO A 116 5.74 -6.70 -8.86
N LEU A 117 4.58 -6.52 -8.20
CA LEU A 117 3.36 -6.13 -8.91
C LEU A 117 3.49 -4.72 -9.50
N LEU A 118 4.06 -3.80 -8.72
CA LEU A 118 4.46 -2.46 -9.15
C LEU A 118 5.93 -2.22 -8.85
N ASP A 119 6.58 -1.50 -9.75
CA ASP A 119 7.97 -1.06 -9.64
C ASP A 119 8.09 0.32 -8.99
N GLY A 120 6.99 1.07 -8.97
CA GLY A 120 6.87 2.32 -8.24
C GLY A 120 5.41 2.62 -7.88
N LEU A 121 5.22 3.32 -6.78
CA LEU A 121 3.92 3.84 -6.34
C LEU A 121 4.06 5.34 -6.04
N VAL A 122 3.28 6.16 -6.75
CA VAL A 122 3.02 7.56 -6.38
C VAL A 122 1.78 7.55 -5.51
N PHE A 123 1.92 7.98 -4.26
CA PHE A 123 0.83 7.99 -3.30
C PHE A 123 0.31 9.42 -3.12
N LEU A 124 -0.98 9.61 -3.39
CA LEU A 124 -1.69 10.87 -3.16
C LEU A 124 -2.63 10.73 -1.96
N TYR A 125 -2.85 11.84 -1.27
CA TYR A 125 -3.84 11.97 -0.20
C TYR A 125 -4.77 13.12 -0.56
N ASN A 126 -6.05 12.83 -0.78
CA ASN A 126 -7.04 13.80 -1.24
C ASN A 126 -6.53 14.62 -2.45
N ASP A 127 -6.00 13.91 -3.46
CA ASP A 127 -5.45 14.45 -4.72
C ASP A 127 -4.13 15.24 -4.60
N GLU A 128 -3.58 15.36 -3.38
CA GLU A 128 -2.31 16.05 -3.15
C GLU A 128 -1.17 15.07 -2.83
N MET A 129 0.06 15.47 -3.17
CA MET A 129 1.24 14.71 -2.77
C MET A 129 1.40 14.79 -1.25
N LEU A 130 1.43 13.63 -0.60
CA LEU A 130 1.74 13.58 0.82
C LEU A 130 3.23 13.86 1.02
N THR A 131 3.56 14.93 1.73
CA THR A 131 4.96 15.38 1.90
C THR A 131 5.62 14.72 3.10
N GLU A 132 5.73 15.43 4.22
CA GLU A 132 6.34 14.92 5.44
C GLU A 132 5.28 14.82 6.55
N LEU A 133 5.24 13.67 7.23
CA LEU A 133 4.44 13.47 8.43
C LEU A 133 5.35 12.97 9.54
N ASP A 134 5.35 13.66 10.68
CA ASP A 134 6.04 13.24 11.91
C ASP A 134 7.50 12.78 11.69
N HIS A 135 8.28 13.58 10.93
CA HIS A 135 9.68 13.32 10.57
C HIS A 135 9.91 12.14 9.61
N ILE A 136 8.86 11.67 8.95
CA ILE A 136 8.95 10.68 7.88
C ILE A 136 8.67 11.37 6.56
N ASN A 137 9.67 11.37 5.68
CA ASN A 137 9.49 11.82 4.31
C ASN A 137 8.71 10.77 3.53
N LEU A 138 7.46 11.09 3.20
CA LEU A 138 6.55 10.25 2.41
C LEU A 138 6.45 10.75 0.96
N ALA A 139 7.21 11.79 0.61
CA ALA A 139 7.17 12.41 -0.70
C ALA A 139 7.85 11.54 -1.78
N GLY A 140 7.35 11.68 -3.01
CA GLY A 140 7.95 11.09 -4.20
C GLY A 140 7.41 9.70 -4.53
N ILE A 141 8.24 8.90 -5.21
CA ILE A 141 7.87 7.56 -5.70
C ILE A 141 8.37 6.52 -4.69
N LEU A 142 7.45 5.77 -4.11
CA LEU A 142 7.78 4.60 -3.30
C LEU A 142 8.29 3.50 -4.22
N ILE A 143 9.40 2.88 -3.86
CA ILE A 143 9.98 1.75 -4.61
C ILE A 143 9.94 0.45 -3.79
N PRO A 144 9.79 -0.72 -4.43
CA PRO A 144 9.66 -2.01 -3.74
C PRO A 144 10.75 -2.30 -2.71
N ARG A 145 11.99 -1.89 -2.98
CA ARG A 145 13.15 -2.13 -2.09
C ARG A 145 12.92 -1.58 -0.68
N LEU A 146 12.19 -0.47 -0.52
CA LEU A 146 11.93 0.15 0.78
C LEU A 146 11.08 -0.75 1.68
N VAL A 147 10.13 -1.48 1.11
CA VAL A 147 9.17 -2.30 1.87
C VAL A 147 9.43 -3.80 1.76
N GLN A 148 10.36 -4.23 0.89
CA GLN A 148 10.59 -5.63 0.57
C GLN A 148 10.98 -6.49 1.77
N ARG A 149 11.92 -6.01 2.60
CA ARG A 149 12.38 -6.79 3.77
C ARG A 149 11.24 -7.05 4.76
N VAL A 150 10.46 -6.01 5.06
CA VAL A 150 9.33 -6.09 5.98
C VAL A 150 8.26 -7.02 5.44
N THR A 151 7.95 -6.92 4.14
CA THR A 151 6.98 -7.79 3.47
C THR A 151 7.44 -9.26 3.49
N LYS A 152 8.69 -9.53 3.10
CA LYS A 152 9.25 -10.89 3.10
C LYS A 152 9.31 -11.49 4.49
N ARG A 153 9.63 -10.69 5.52
CA ARG A 153 9.55 -11.13 6.92
C ARG A 153 8.12 -11.55 7.29
N ALA A 154 7.13 -10.73 6.96
CA ALA A 154 5.74 -11.03 7.28
C ALA A 154 5.27 -12.33 6.60
N ILE A 155 5.66 -12.58 5.35
CA ILE A 155 5.26 -13.77 4.59
C ILE A 155 6.04 -15.04 5.02
N TYR A 156 7.36 -14.94 5.15
CA TYR A 156 8.24 -16.10 5.26
C TYR A 156 8.91 -16.26 6.63
N GLY A 157 8.65 -15.35 7.58
CA GLY A 157 9.29 -15.37 8.90
C GLY A 157 10.79 -15.05 8.89
N ILE A 158 11.32 -14.49 7.79
CA ILE A 158 12.75 -14.17 7.65
C ILE A 158 13.11 -13.00 8.57
N LYS A 159 14.00 -13.23 9.55
CA LYS A 159 14.52 -12.21 10.48
C LYS A 159 15.50 -11.25 9.79
#